data_AF-A0A9E5GDL8-F1
#
_entry.id   AF-A0A9E5GDL8-F1
#
_cell.length_a   1.000
_cell.length_b   1.000
_cell.length_c   1.000
_cell.angle_alpha   90.00
_cell.angle_beta   90.00
_cell.angle_gamma   90.00
#
_symmetry.space_group_name_H-M   'P 1'
#
loop_
_entity.id
_entity.type
_entity.pdbx_description
1 polymer ?
#
loop_
_entity_poly.entity_id
_entity_poly.type
_entity_poly.pdbx_seq_one_letter_code
_entity_poly.pdbx_strand_id
1 'polypeptide(L)' 'MQKGAVSVSYTYSNQGIEYHRSTQLSQLNRDVELQEVLKNNLLLSIHSSEPTLNDIFTELTGRKLQ' A
#
# COMPACT_ATOMS: atom_id res chain seq x y z
N MET A 1 3.52 7.83 16.02
CA MET A 1 3.84 7.57 14.61
C MET A 1 3.41 8.78 13.77
N GLN A 2 4.23 9.27 12.82
CA GLN A 2 3.82 10.41 11.97
C GLN A 2 2.71 9.96 11.01
N LYS A 3 1.52 10.54 11.16
CA LYS A 3 0.30 10.25 10.36
C LYS A 3 0.44 10.49 8.84
N GLY A 4 1.58 10.98 8.34
CA GLY A 4 1.79 11.37 6.95
C GLY A 4 2.69 10.46 6.11
N ALA A 5 3.38 9.49 6.73
CA ALA A 5 4.34 8.62 6.03
C ALA A 5 3.77 7.21 5.79
N VAL A 6 2.52 7.14 5.36
CA VAL A 6 1.88 5.87 4.95
C VAL A 6 2.60 5.37 3.70
N SER A 7 3.15 4.16 3.77
CA SER A 7 3.69 3.49 2.58
C SER A 7 2.59 2.71 1.89
N VAL A 8 2.69 2.61 0.57
CA VAL A 8 1.89 1.72 -0.26
C VAL A 8 2.85 0.77 -0.93
N SER A 9 2.58 -0.53 -0.76
CA SER A 9 3.34 -1.59 -1.40
C SER A 9 2.46 -2.30 -2.40
N TYR A 10 3.00 -2.56 -3.58
CA TYR A 10 2.29 -3.25 -4.65
C TYR A 10 3.18 -4.26 -5.36
N THR A 11 2.53 -5.28 -5.93
CA THR A 11 3.20 -6.30 -6.75
C THR A 11 2.57 -6.40 -8.12
N TYR A 12 3.38 -6.67 -9.14
CA TYR A 12 2.92 -6.79 -10.51
C TYR A 12 3.75 -7.82 -11.28
N SER A 13 3.17 -8.42 -12.32
CA SER A 13 3.87 -9.34 -13.21
C SER A 13 4.13 -8.70 -14.56
N ASN A 14 5.38 -8.72 -15.03
CA ASN A 14 5.73 -8.34 -16.40
C ASN A 14 6.54 -9.47 -17.04
N GLN A 15 6.06 -9.98 -18.17
CA GLN A 15 6.68 -11.11 -18.88
C GLN A 15 6.93 -12.35 -18.00
N GLY A 16 6.04 -12.61 -17.03
CA GLY A 16 6.14 -13.73 -16.10
C GLY A 16 7.10 -13.51 -14.92
N ILE A 17 7.72 -12.33 -14.82
CA ILE A 17 8.56 -11.95 -13.67
C ILE A 17 7.74 -11.09 -12.72
N GLU A 18 7.76 -11.42 -11.43
CA GLU A 18 7.10 -10.64 -10.39
C GLU A 18 8.03 -9.54 -9.86
N TYR A 19 7.46 -8.34 -9.68
CA TYR A 19 8.14 -7.17 -9.16
C TYR A 19 7.42 -6.66 -7.93
N HIS A 20 8.21 -6.25 -6.92
CA HIS A 20 7.73 -5.61 -5.71
C HIS A 20 8.17 -4.15 -5.68
N ARG A 21 7.24 -3.26 -5.34
CA ARG A 21 7.47 -1.83 -5.20
C ARG A 21 6.83 -1.30 -3.93
N SER A 22 7.43 -0.24 -3.39
CA SER A 22 6.86 0.51 -2.29
C SER A 22 7.15 1.99 -2.49
N THR A 23 6.15 2.83 -2.24
CA THR A 23 6.25 4.28 -2.31
C THR A 23 5.39 4.92 -1.23
N GLN A 24 5.50 6.22 -1.02
CA GLN A 24 4.60 6.92 -0.10
C GLN A 24 3.22 7.10 -0.76
N LEU A 25 2.16 6.94 0.03
CA LEU A 25 0.78 7.19 -0.41
C LEU A 25 0.63 8.59 -1.03
N SER A 26 1.33 9.59 -0.47
CA SER A 26 1.35 10.97 -0.96
C SER A 26 2.01 11.15 -2.34
N GLN A 27 2.82 10.19 -2.78
CA GLN A 27 3.51 10.20 -4.08
C GLN A 27 2.89 9.21 -5.08
N LEU A 28 1.94 8.38 -4.66
CA LEU A 28 1.35 7.31 -5.47
C LEU A 28 0.73 7.84 -6.78
N ASN A 29 0.15 9.05 -6.76
CA ASN A 29 -0.42 9.68 -7.95
C ASN A 29 0.62 10.07 -9.02
N ARG A 30 1.89 10.20 -8.62
CA ARG A 30 3.03 10.54 -9.50
C ARG A 30 3.85 9.32 -9.90
N ASP A 31 3.48 8.13 -9.43
CA ASP A 31 4.17 6.88 -9.74
C ASP A 31 3.81 6.42 -11.16
N VAL A 32 4.67 6.74 -12.12
CA VAL A 32 4.47 6.41 -13.54
C VAL A 32 4.47 4.89 -13.76
N GLU A 33 5.28 4.15 -13.02
CA GLU A 33 5.37 2.68 -13.11
C GLU A 33 4.04 2.05 -12.67
N LEU A 34 3.46 2.50 -11.55
CA LEU A 34 2.14 2.04 -11.13
C LEU A 34 1.05 2.40 -12.15
N GLN A 35 1.07 3.59 -12.75
CA GLN A 35 0.10 3.98 -13.77
C GLN A 35 0.16 3.07 -15.00
N GLU A 36 1.37 2.70 -15.45
CA GLU A 36 1.55 1.76 -16.56
C GLU A 36 1.06 0.35 -16.19
N VAL A 37 1.40 -0.14 -15.00
CA VAL A 37 0.95 -1.44 -14.48
C VAL A 37 -0.57 -1.52 -14.43
N LEU A 38 -1.25 -0.47 -13.95
CA LEU A 38 -2.72 -0.39 -13.88
C LEU A 38 -3.34 -0.38 -15.28
N LYS A 39 -2.82 0.46 -16.20
CA LYS A 39 -3.34 0.55 -17.58
C LYS A 39 -3.23 -0.76 -18.34
N ASN A 40 -2.18 -1.54 -18.08
CA ASN A 40 -1.95 -2.82 -18.74
C ASN A 40 -2.54 -4.03 -17.98
N ASN A 41 -3.27 -3.79 -16.88
CA ASN A 41 -3.86 -4.83 -16.04
C ASN A 41 -2.85 -5.89 -15.55
N LEU A 42 -1.67 -5.42 -15.14
CA LEU A 42 -0.55 -6.27 -14.69
C LEU A 42 -0.43 -6.37 -13.16
N LEU A 43 -1.24 -5.59 -12.42
CA LEU A 43 -1.20 -5.53 -10.96
C LEU A 43 -1.67 -6.87 -10.36
N LEU A 44 -0.89 -7.40 -9.42
CA LEU A 44 -1.24 -8.60 -8.66
C LEU A 44 -1.79 -8.24 -7.28
N SER A 45 -1.18 -7.28 -6.59
CA SER A 45 -1.62 -6.83 -5.26
C SER A 45 -1.25 -5.38 -5.00
N ILE A 46 -2.01 -4.71 -4.12
CA ILE A 46 -1.70 -3.36 -3.62
C ILE A 46 -2.24 -3.19 -2.19
N HIS A 47 -1.40 -2.73 -1.28
CA HIS A 47 -1.72 -2.58 0.14
C HIS A 47 -1.10 -1.29 0.68
N SER A 48 -1.88 -0.51 1.45
CA SER A 48 -1.33 0.58 2.24
C SER A 48 -0.92 0.08 3.63
N SER A 49 0.03 0.75 4.24
CA SER A 49 0.40 0.58 5.65
C SER A 49 -0.50 1.41 6.57
N GLU A 50 -1.72 1.76 6.14
CA GLU A 50 -2.64 2.53 6.99
C GLU A 50 -3.12 1.67 8.14
N PRO A 51 -3.07 2.19 9.38
CA PRO A 51 -3.61 1.47 10.51
C PRO A 51 -5.12 1.31 10.33
N THR A 52 -5.62 0.11 10.56
CA THR A 52 -7.06 -0.15 10.63
C THR A 52 -7.66 0.52 11.87
N LEU A 53 -8.99 0.63 11.92
CA LEU A 53 -9.68 1.09 13.14
C LEU A 53 -9.30 0.24 14.36
N ASN A 54 -9.13 -1.07 14.18
CA ASN A 54 -8.71 -1.96 15.26
C ASN A 54 -7.28 -1.67 15.71
N ASP A 55 -6.37 -1.32 14.79
CA ASP A 55 -5.00 -0.95 15.15
C ASP A 55 -4.98 0.33 15.96
N ILE A 56 -5.74 1.36 15.54
CA ILE A 56 -5.88 2.63 16.27
C ILE A 56 -6.52 2.38 17.64
N PHE A 57 -7.60 1.59 17.71
CA PHE A 57 -8.28 1.27 18.96
C PHE A 57 -7.34 0.53 19.92
N THR A 58 -6.60 -0.47 19.42
CA THR A 58 -5.63 -1.22 20.20
C THR A 58 -4.50 -0.34 20.72
N GLU A 59 -3.97 0.56 19.89
CA GLU A 59 -2.93 1.54 20.30
C GLU A 59 -3.43 2.46 21.42
N LEU A 60 -4.68 2.93 21.33
CA LEU A 60 -5.24 3.88 22.30
C LEU A 60 -5.70 3.23 23.61
N THR A 61 -6.30 2.03 23.55
CA THR A 61 -6.98 1.43 24.70
C THR A 61 -6.30 0.18 25.24
N GLY A 62 -5.31 -0.38 24.51
CA GLY A 62 -4.70 -1.67 24.83
C GLY A 62 -5.64 -2.88 24.67
N ARG A 63 -6.79 -2.71 24.00
CA ARG A 63 -7.82 -3.74 23.81
C ARG A 63 -8.13 -3.89 22.32
N LYS A 64 -8.61 -5.05 21.89
CA LYS A 64 -9.06 -5.28 20.50
C LYS A 64 -10.57 -5.09 20.37
N LEU A 65 -11.03 -4.72 19.17
CA LEU A 65 -12.45 -4.79 18.82
C LEU A 65 -12.81 -6.27 18.62
N GLN A 66 -13.75 -6.78 19.43
CA GLN A 66 -14.30 -8.14 19.30
C GLN A 66 -15.47 -8.18 18.34
#